data_AF-A0A9P0LB90-F1
#
_entry.id   AF-A0A9P0LB90-F1
#
_cell.length_a   1.000
_cell.length_b   1.000
_cell.length_c   1.000
_cell.angle_alpha   90.00
_cell.angle_beta   90.00
_cell.angle_gamma   90.00
#
_symmetry.space_group_name_H-M   'P 1'
#
loop_
_entity.id
_entity.type
_entity.pdbx_description
1 polymer ?
#
loop_
_entity_poly.entity_id
_entity_poly.type
_entity_poly.pdbx_seq_one_letter_code
_entity_poly.pdbx_strand_id
1 'polypeptide(L)'
;MNQEIYEELIFARTLITDTKGKSILHVLKDCFIEKAIPLSNIISVATDGTPAIVGRYRGFVSYLKQNVSGVLAIHCAIDRQHLVAKHLSVRLHESLHLVIDAVNCTVV
;
A
#
# COMPACT_ATOMS: atom_id res chain seq x y z
N MET A 1 5.61 29.76 -0.96
CA MET A 1 4.69 28.99 -1.82
C MET A 1 4.07 27.92 -0.94
N ASN A 2 2.80 28.06 -0.58
CA ASN A 2 2.09 27.01 0.15
C ASN A 2 1.65 25.98 -0.88
N GLN A 3 2.29 24.81 -0.88
CA GLN A 3 1.77 23.67 -1.62
C GLN A 3 0.63 23.08 -0.80
N GLU A 4 -0.58 23.17 -1.33
CA GLU A 4 -1.72 22.45 -0.78
C GLU A 4 -1.62 20.98 -1.16
N ILE A 5 -1.77 20.11 -0.17
CA ILE A 5 -1.76 18.66 -0.34
C ILE A 5 -3.21 18.20 -0.32
N TYR A 6 -3.58 17.42 -1.34
CA TYR A 6 -4.91 16.82 -1.48
C TYR A 6 -4.78 15.31 -1.32
N GLU A 7 -5.62 14.72 -0.48
CA GLU A 7 -5.69 13.29 -0.24
C GLU A 7 -7.06 12.77 -0.69
N GLU A 8 -7.07 11.77 -1.57
CA GLU A 8 -8.30 11.17 -2.10
C GLU A 8 -8.18 9.65 -2.19
N LEU A 9 -9.26 8.94 -1.85
CA LEU A 9 -9.35 7.49 -2.03
C LEU A 9 -9.76 7.18 -3.48
N ILE A 10 -8.80 6.76 -4.30
CA ILE A 10 -9.03 6.47 -5.72
C ILE A 10 -9.86 5.18 -5.91
N PHE A 11 -9.55 4.13 -5.13
CA PHE A 11 -10.30 2.88 -5.11
C PHE A 11 -9.98 2.06 -3.85
N ALA A 12 -10.90 1.16 -3.51
CA ALA A 12 -10.68 0.02 -2.62
C ALA A 12 -11.34 -1.20 -3.28
N ARG A 13 -10.59 -2.28 -3.50
CA ARG A 13 -11.08 -3.50 -4.15
C ARG A 13 -10.65 -4.73 -3.39
N THR A 14 -11.53 -5.70 -3.30
CA THR A 14 -11.23 -7.03 -2.76
C THR A 14 -10.57 -7.89 -3.83
N LEU A 15 -9.42 -8.50 -3.53
CA LEU A 15 -8.86 -9.54 -4.39
C LEU A 15 -9.64 -10.85 -4.26
N ILE A 16 -10.22 -11.29 -5.36
CA ILE A 16 -11.05 -12.50 -5.43
C ILE A 16 -10.19 -13.78 -5.59
N THR A 17 -8.97 -13.65 -6.11
CA THR A 17 -8.15 -14.80 -6.55
C THR A 17 -7.09 -15.20 -5.54
N ASP A 18 -6.01 -14.42 -5.44
CA ASP A 18 -4.94 -14.59 -4.47
C ASP A 18 -4.32 -13.25 -4.10
N THR A 19 -3.49 -13.24 -3.05
CA THR A 19 -2.79 -12.06 -2.56
C THR A 19 -1.36 -11.95 -3.13
N LYS A 20 -1.08 -12.53 -4.30
CA LYS A 20 0.26 -12.45 -4.90
C LYS A 20 0.49 -11.08 -5.52
N GLY A 21 1.74 -10.61 -5.48
CA GLY A 21 2.13 -9.32 -6.04
C GLY A 21 1.73 -9.09 -7.50
N LYS A 22 1.67 -10.16 -8.32
CA LYS A 22 1.21 -10.08 -9.72
C LYS A 22 -0.28 -9.78 -9.83
N SER A 23 -1.11 -10.44 -9.02
CA SER A 23 -2.57 -10.26 -8.98
C SER A 23 -2.92 -8.85 -8.49
N ILE A 24 -2.21 -8.38 -7.46
CA ILE A 24 -2.32 -7.00 -6.95
C ILE A 24 -2.00 -5.98 -8.06
N LEU A 25 -0.91 -6.17 -8.80
CA LEU A 25 -0.56 -5.26 -9.89
C LEU A 25 -1.61 -5.24 -11.00
N HIS A 26 -2.19 -6.40 -11.32
CA HIS A 26 -3.23 -6.49 -12.34
C HIS A 26 -4.46 -5.67 -11.94
N VAL A 27 -4.95 -5.85 -10.72
CA VAL A 27 -6.10 -5.07 -10.20
C VAL A 27 -5.79 -3.58 -10.16
N LEU A 28 -4.59 -3.19 -9.74
CA LEU A 28 -4.18 -1.79 -9.76
C LEU A 28 -4.18 -1.20 -11.19
N LYS A 29 -3.67 -1.94 -12.17
CA LYS A 29 -3.69 -1.51 -13.58
C LYS A 29 -5.11 -1.33 -14.10
N ASP A 30 -5.98 -2.29 -13.82
CA ASP A 30 -7.38 -2.25 -14.25
C ASP A 30 -8.09 -1.03 -13.65
N CYS A 31 -7.90 -0.76 -12.35
CA CYS A 31 -8.42 0.46 -11.70
C CYS A 31 -7.92 1.74 -12.38
N PHE A 32 -6.62 1.81 -12.69
CA PHE A 32 -6.03 3.00 -13.31
C PHE A 32 -6.56 3.22 -14.74
N ILE A 33 -6.75 2.14 -15.51
CA ILE A 33 -7.37 2.18 -16.84
C ILE A 33 -8.81 2.69 -16.74
N GLU A 34 -9.62 2.14 -15.84
CA GLU A 34 -11.02 2.56 -15.63
C GLU A 34 -11.14 4.04 -15.23
N LYS A 35 -10.19 4.54 -14.44
CA LYS A 35 -10.13 5.95 -14.00
C LYS A 35 -9.43 6.87 -15.00
N ALA A 36 -8.94 6.33 -16.13
CA ALA A 36 -8.13 7.04 -17.11
C ALA A 36 -6.88 7.74 -16.50
N ILE A 37 -6.28 7.12 -15.47
CA ILE A 37 -5.06 7.60 -14.82
C ILE A 37 -3.86 6.86 -15.39
N PRO A 38 -2.87 7.55 -15.97
CA PRO A 38 -1.64 6.91 -16.41
C PRO A 38 -0.86 6.29 -15.24
N LEU A 39 -0.44 5.04 -15.40
CA LEU A 39 0.37 4.35 -14.38
C LEU A 39 1.69 5.08 -14.09
N SER A 40 2.25 5.78 -15.09
CA SER A 40 3.46 6.60 -14.98
C SER A 40 3.35 7.75 -13.98
N ASN A 41 2.14 8.10 -13.51
CA ASN A 41 1.95 9.14 -12.50
C ASN A 41 2.31 8.67 -11.09
N ILE A 42 2.56 7.37 -10.89
CA ILE A 42 2.99 6.84 -9.60
C ILE A 42 4.45 7.24 -9.38
N ILE A 43 4.69 8.06 -8.36
CA ILE A 43 6.03 8.48 -7.93
C ILE A 43 6.53 7.58 -6.78
N SER A 44 5.63 7.22 -5.87
CA SER A 44 5.95 6.42 -4.70
C SER A 44 4.80 5.51 -4.28
N VAL A 45 5.12 4.42 -3.60
CA VAL A 45 4.15 3.54 -2.94
C VAL A 45 4.55 3.32 -1.48
N ALA A 46 3.59 3.51 -0.58
CA ALA A 46 3.73 3.13 0.82
C ALA A 46 3.14 1.74 1.04
N THR A 47 3.86 0.86 1.74
CA THR A 47 3.47 -0.54 1.91
C THR A 47 3.72 -1.02 3.32
N ASP A 48 2.94 -1.99 3.78
CA ASP A 48 3.06 -2.65 5.10
C ASP A 48 4.29 -3.56 5.24
N GLY A 49 5.05 -3.76 4.16
CA GLY A 49 6.24 -4.60 4.16
C GLY A 49 5.96 -6.09 4.01
N THR A 50 4.73 -6.50 3.73
CA THR A 50 4.38 -7.92 3.54
C THR A 50 5.17 -8.52 2.36
N PRO A 51 5.67 -9.77 2.45
CA PRO A 51 6.50 -10.37 1.39
C PRO A 51 5.86 -10.41 0.00
N ALA A 52 4.53 -10.53 -0.08
CA ALA A 52 3.78 -10.43 -1.34
C ALA A 52 3.87 -9.04 -1.99
N ILE A 53 4.12 -8.00 -1.20
CA ILE A 53 4.25 -6.62 -1.66
C ILE A 53 5.70 -6.26 -1.97
N VAL A 54 6.61 -6.46 -1.01
CA VAL A 54 8.02 -6.03 -1.10
C VAL A 54 8.98 -7.10 -1.61
N GLY A 55 8.48 -8.30 -1.91
CA GLY A 55 9.29 -9.42 -2.37
C GLY A 55 10.17 -9.08 -3.58
N ARG A 56 11.46 -9.44 -3.50
CA ARG A 56 12.49 -9.06 -4.49
C ARG A 56 12.14 -9.42 -5.93
N TYR A 57 11.62 -10.64 -6.15
CA TYR A 57 11.37 -11.17 -7.50
C TYR A 57 9.88 -11.28 -7.85
N ARG A 58 9.03 -11.50 -6.84
CA ARG A 58 7.59 -11.78 -7.03
C ARG A 58 6.69 -10.85 -6.22
N GLY A 59 7.27 -9.80 -5.64
CA GLY A 59 6.53 -8.77 -4.92
C GLY A 59 5.87 -7.78 -5.86
N PHE A 60 4.73 -7.22 -5.45
CA PHE A 60 4.05 -6.15 -6.17
C PHE A 60 5.00 -5.01 -6.56
N VAL A 61 5.82 -4.53 -5.63
CA VAL A 61 6.78 -3.42 -5.86
C VAL A 61 7.79 -3.79 -6.95
N SER A 62 8.25 -5.04 -6.98
CA SER A 62 9.18 -5.52 -8.00
C SER A 62 8.56 -5.48 -9.38
N TYR A 63 7.30 -5.92 -9.52
CA TYR A 63 6.58 -5.83 -10.78
C TYR A 63 6.21 -4.39 -11.16
N LEU A 64 5.83 -3.55 -10.19
CA LEU A 64 5.52 -2.14 -10.44
C LEU A 64 6.74 -1.41 -11.02
N LYS A 65 7.93 -1.63 -10.46
CA LYS A 65 9.19 -1.03 -10.95
C LYS A 65 9.55 -1.43 -12.38
N GLN A 66 9.07 -2.58 -12.86
CA GLN A 66 9.25 -2.99 -14.26
C GLN A 66 8.35 -2.22 -15.22
N ASN A 67 7.23 -1.66 -14.73
CA ASN A 67 6.28 -0.88 -15.53
C ASN A 67 6.51 0.63 -15.40
N VAL A 68 6.98 1.08 -14.24
CA VAL A 68 7.29 2.48 -13.94
C VAL A 68 8.68 2.52 -13.32
N SER A 69 9.68 2.89 -14.11
CA SER A 69 11.05 3.02 -13.62
C SER A 69 11.14 4.17 -12.60
N GLY A 70 11.87 3.95 -11.50
CA GLY A 70 12.13 5.00 -10.51
C GLY A 70 11.11 5.13 -9.38
N VAL A 71 10.05 4.31 -9.32
CA VAL A 71 9.10 4.33 -8.19
C VAL A 71 9.81 4.08 -6.86
N LEU A 72 9.57 4.96 -5.88
CA LEU A 72 10.06 4.84 -4.52
C LEU A 72 9.14 3.94 -3.70
N ALA A 73 9.70 2.93 -3.05
CA ALA A 73 8.95 2.09 -2.10
C ALA A 73 9.26 2.55 -0.68
N ILE A 74 8.22 2.92 0.05
CA ILE A 74 8.29 3.47 1.41
C ILE A 74 7.61 2.48 2.35
N HIS A 75 8.22 2.20 3.48
CA HIS A 75 7.59 1.38 4.51
C HIS A 75 6.59 2.24 5.28
N CYS A 76 5.35 1.76 5.46
CA CYS A 76 4.34 2.47 6.22
C CYS A 76 4.82 2.69 7.66
N ALA A 77 4.65 3.91 8.17
CA ALA A 77 5.04 4.24 9.55
C ALA A 77 4.09 3.63 10.59
N ILE A 78 2.83 3.39 10.20
CA ILE A 78 1.77 2.90 11.09
C ILE A 78 2.10 1.51 11.63
N ASP A 79 2.63 0.61 10.81
CA ASP A 79 3.03 -0.74 11.27
C ASP A 79 4.14 -0.69 12.32
N ARG A 80 5.12 0.21 12.13
CA ARG A 80 6.18 0.42 13.11
C ARG A 80 5.64 1.03 14.40
N GLN A 81 4.74 2.01 14.29
CA GLN A 81 4.10 2.63 15.45
C GLN A 81 3.31 1.61 16.26
N HIS A 82 2.57 0.71 15.62
CA HIS A 82 1.83 -0.35 16.31
C HIS A 82 2.75 -1.34 17.01
N LEU A 83 3.82 -1.80 16.35
CA LEU A 83 4.80 -2.70 16.95
C LEU A 83 5.45 -2.11 18.21
N VAL A 84 5.78 -0.82 18.15
CA VAL A 84 6.33 -0.09 19.29
C VAL A 84 5.27 0.11 20.38
N ALA A 85 4.04 0.49 20.01
CA ALA A 85 2.95 0.72 20.96
C ALA A 85 2.58 -0.51 21.79
N LYS A 86 2.71 -1.72 21.21
CA LYS A 86 2.54 -2.99 21.93
C LYS A 86 3.35 -3.07 23.23
N HIS A 87 4.49 -2.38 23.27
CA HIS A 87 5.41 -2.39 24.40
C HIS A 87 5.36 -1.11 25.25
N LEU A 88 4.65 -0.07 24.82
CA LEU A 88 4.61 1.23 25.50
C LEU A 88 3.31 1.49 26.28
N SER A 89 2.15 1.12 25.74
CA SER A 89 0.86 1.38 26.38
C SER A 89 -0.25 0.52 25.78
N VAL A 90 -1.06 -0.09 26.65
CA VAL A 90 -2.23 -0.89 26.25
C VAL A 90 -3.22 -0.05 25.44
N ARG A 91 -3.55 1.17 25.90
CA ARG A 91 -4.50 2.06 25.19
C ARG A 91 -4.00 2.50 23.81
N LEU A 92 -2.70 2.79 23.69
CA LEU A 92 -2.10 3.16 22.42
C LEU A 92 -2.07 1.95 21.47
N HIS A 93 -1.76 0.77 22.00
CA HIS A 93 -1.78 -0.47 21.25
C HIS A 93 -3.18 -0.77 20.70
N GLU A 94 -4.23 -0.68 21.51
CA GLU A 94 -5.63 -0.86 21.07
C GLU A 94 -6.03 0.16 19.99
N SER A 95 -5.70 1.44 20.19
CA SER A 95 -6.01 2.50 19.22
C SER A 95 -5.34 2.25 17.87
N LEU A 96 -4.06 1.88 17.88
CA LEU A 96 -3.32 1.58 16.64
C LEU A 96 -3.73 0.24 16.04
N HIS A 97 -4.17 -0.72 16.85
CA HIS A 97 -4.71 -1.98 16.35
C HIS A 97 -5.95 -1.74 15.49
N LEU A 98 -6.86 -0.85 15.91
CA LEU A 98 -8.03 -0.48 15.10
C LEU A 98 -7.65 0.18 13.77
N VAL A 99 -6.64 1.05 13.78
CA VAL A 99 -6.13 1.70 12.56
C VAL A 99 -5.50 0.67 11.62
N ILE A 100 -4.69 -0.24 12.16
CA ILE A 100 -4.09 -1.32 11.38
C ILE A 100 -5.15 -2.26 10.82
N ASP A 101 -6.15 -2.66 11.62
CA ASP A 101 -7.22 -3.52 11.12
C ASP A 101 -7.98 -2.83 9.99
N ALA A 102 -8.25 -1.54 10.07
CA ALA A 102 -8.90 -0.79 8.99
C ALA A 102 -8.03 -0.72 7.72
N VAL A 103 -6.72 -0.45 7.87
CA VAL A 103 -5.78 -0.40 6.75
C VAL A 103 -5.57 -1.78 6.13
N ASN A 104 -5.43 -2.82 6.95
CA ASN A 104 -5.23 -4.20 6.52
C ASN A 104 -6.53 -4.82 5.97
N CYS A 105 -7.72 -4.44 6.45
CA CYS A 105 -8.98 -4.78 5.79
C CYS A 105 -9.13 -4.15 4.39
N THR A 106 -8.36 -3.09 4.12
CA THR A 106 -8.33 -2.42 2.80
C THR A 106 -7.25 -3.02 1.87
N VAL A 107 -6.34 -3.85 2.41
CA VAL A 107 -5.38 -4.65 1.63
C VAL A 107 -5.74 -6.14 1.78
N VAL A 108 -6.78 -6.55 1.06
CA VAL A 108 -6.84 -7.90 0.49
C VAL A 108 -6.72 -7.76 -1.00
#